data_AF-A0A8J3SSV4-F1
#
_entry.id   AF-A0A8J3SSV4-F1
#
_cell.length_a   1.000
_cell.length_b   1.000
_cell.length_c   1.000
_cell.angle_alpha   90.00
_cell.angle_beta   90.00
_cell.angle_gamma   90.00
#
_symmetry.space_group_name_H-M   'P 1'
#
loop_
_entity.id
_entity.type
_entity.pdbx_description
1 polymer ?
#
loop_
_entity_poly.entity_id
_entity_poly.type
_entity_poly.pdbx_seq_one_letter_code
_entity_poly.pdbx_strand_id
1 'polypeptide(L)'
;MSEKILSEEQMEQLRSFPEISSDELIRYFTPTTADVAFVDPGRGRGPVDRLGMLVQLCTLPWLGFVPDEVAAAPAAAVARLAERLGWARRR
;
A
#
# COMPACT_ATOMS: atom_id res chain seq x y z
N MET A 1 -22.86 25.17 -12.28
CA MET A 1 -21.89 24.10 -11.96
C MET A 1 -22.56 23.23 -10.91
N SER A 2 -22.98 22.03 -11.28
CA SER A 2 -23.70 21.11 -10.37
C SER A 2 -22.65 20.24 -9.69
N GLU A 3 -22.31 20.57 -8.44
CA GLU A 3 -21.63 19.64 -7.54
C GLU A 3 -22.59 18.49 -7.28
N LYS A 4 -22.45 17.40 -8.05
CA LYS A 4 -23.11 16.15 -7.71
C LYS A 4 -22.47 15.65 -6.42
N ILE A 5 -23.22 15.76 -5.33
CA ILE A 5 -22.90 15.09 -4.07
C ILE A 5 -22.88 13.59 -4.38
N LEU A 6 -21.70 12.99 -4.35
CA LEU A 6 -21.51 11.55 -4.54
C LEU A 6 -22.26 10.81 -3.43
N SER A 7 -22.88 9.68 -3.76
CA SER A 7 -23.44 8.80 -2.72
C SER A 7 -22.33 8.25 -1.83
N GLU A 8 -22.65 7.86 -0.60
CA GLU A 8 -21.68 7.31 0.37
C GLU A 8 -20.91 6.12 -0.22
N GLU A 9 -21.59 5.23 -0.93
CA GLU A 9 -21.00 4.07 -1.60
C GLU A 9 -19.98 4.46 -2.69
N GLN A 10 -20.26 5.52 -3.45
CA GLN A 10 -19.32 6.03 -4.46
C GLN A 10 -18.11 6.70 -3.80
N MET A 11 -18.31 7.36 -2.65
CA MET A 11 -17.19 7.90 -1.88
C MET A 11 -16.34 6.79 -1.27
N GLU A 12 -16.95 5.70 -0.82
CA GLU A 12 -16.26 4.55 -0.26
C GLU A 12 -15.46 3.80 -1.32
N GLN A 13 -16.02 3.61 -2.52
CA GLN A 13 -15.27 3.10 -3.67
C GLN A 13 -14.04 3.97 -4.00
N LEU A 14 -14.21 5.30 -3.99
CA LEU A 14 -13.09 6.24 -4.17
C LEU A 14 -12.05 6.20 -3.05
N ARG A 15 -12.38 5.63 -1.89
CA ARG A 15 -11.48 5.47 -0.74
C ARG A 15 -10.95 4.04 -0.58
N SER A 16 -11.30 3.13 -1.48
CA SER A 16 -10.87 1.73 -1.47
C SER A 16 -9.67 1.51 -2.40
N PHE A 17 -9.05 0.32 -2.31
CA PHE A 17 -8.01 -0.08 -3.25
C PHE A 17 -8.63 -0.50 -4.59
N PRO A 18 -8.24 0.12 -5.72
CA PRO A 18 -8.63 -0.37 -7.04
C PRO A 18 -7.84 -1.63 -7.41
N GLU A 19 -8.25 -2.28 -8.50
CA GLU A 19 -7.39 -3.27 -9.15
C GLU A 19 -6.07 -2.62 -9.58
N ILE A 20 -4.96 -3.33 -9.36
CA ILE A 20 -3.62 -2.83 -9.66
C ILE A 20 -3.02 -3.52 -10.88
N SER A 21 -2.51 -2.74 -11.83
CA SER A 21 -1.77 -3.26 -12.97
C SER A 21 -0.31 -3.57 -12.65
N SER A 22 0.35 -4.33 -13.53
CA SER A 22 1.79 -4.63 -13.39
C SER A 22 2.66 -3.36 -13.48
N ASP A 23 2.28 -2.40 -14.32
CA ASP A 23 3.02 -1.14 -14.47
C ASP A 23 2.90 -0.26 -13.23
N GLU A 24 1.73 -0.21 -12.60
CA GLU A 24 1.51 0.50 -11.34
C GLU A 24 2.27 -0.16 -10.19
N LEU A 25 2.32 -1.49 -10.14
CA LEU A 25 3.16 -2.21 -9.18
C LEU A 25 4.61 -1.76 -9.31
N ILE A 26 5.16 -1.74 -10.53
CA ILE A 26 6.54 -1.31 -10.81
C ILE A 26 6.75 0.15 -10.41
N ARG A 27 5.81 1.02 -10.73
CA ARG A 27 5.94 2.46 -10.50
C ARG A 27 5.83 2.85 -9.03
N TYR A 28 4.87 2.29 -8.30
CA TYR A 28 4.49 2.77 -6.97
C TYR A 28 4.88 1.81 -5.84
N PHE A 29 4.89 0.51 -6.10
CA PHE A 29 5.23 -0.53 -5.12
C PHE A 29 6.68 -1.02 -5.27
N THR A 30 7.58 -0.08 -5.53
CA THR A 30 9.04 -0.29 -5.53
C THR A 30 9.68 0.63 -4.48
N PRO A 31 9.56 0.33 -3.18
CA PRO A 31 10.15 1.16 -2.14
C PRO A 31 11.67 1.22 -2.30
N THR A 32 12.21 2.40 -2.00
CA THR A 32 13.65 2.65 -1.95
C THR A 32 14.25 2.05 -0.68
N THR A 33 15.58 1.97 -0.63
CA THR A 33 16.28 1.54 0.60
C THR A 33 15.98 2.47 1.78
N ALA A 34 15.75 3.76 1.53
CA ALA A 34 15.40 4.72 2.58
C ALA A 34 14.01 4.44 3.15
N ASP A 35 13.04 4.12 2.31
CA ASP A 35 11.68 3.75 2.75
C ASP A 35 11.71 2.49 3.63
N VAL A 36 12.50 1.48 3.22
CA VAL A 36 12.68 0.24 3.99
C VAL A 36 13.34 0.53 5.34
N ALA A 37 14.41 1.34 5.37
CA ALA A 37 15.08 1.71 6.62
C ALA A 37 14.16 2.55 7.55
N PHE A 38 13.29 3.38 6.98
CA PHE A 38 12.30 4.13 7.75
C PHE A 38 11.28 3.20 8.42
N VAL A 39 10.75 2.19 7.71
CA VAL A 39 9.76 1.26 8.28
C VAL A 39 10.39 0.19 9.17
N ASP A 40 11.63 -0.23 8.90
CA ASP A 40 12.37 -1.23 9.67
C ASP A 40 13.64 -0.64 10.29
N PRO A 41 13.53 0.09 11.42
CA PRO A 41 14.67 0.64 12.14
C PRO A 41 15.40 -0.42 12.98
N GLY A 42 15.11 -1.72 12.79
CA GLY A 42 15.73 -2.84 13.52
C GLY A 42 15.10 -3.18 14.87
N ARG A 43 14.26 -2.31 15.47
CA ARG A 43 13.54 -2.59 16.72
C ARG A 43 12.23 -1.80 16.83
N GLY A 44 11.31 -2.27 17.67
CA GLY A 44 10.10 -1.52 18.05
C GLY A 44 8.90 -1.62 17.11
N ARG A 45 8.98 -2.40 16.02
CA ARG A 45 7.84 -2.69 15.13
C ARG A 45 7.78 -4.17 14.79
N GLY A 46 6.58 -4.76 14.87
CA GLY A 46 6.35 -6.14 14.48
C GLY A 46 6.30 -6.30 12.95
N PRO A 47 6.35 -7.54 12.42
CA PRO A 47 6.29 -7.77 10.97
C PRO A 47 5.05 -7.15 10.32
N VAL A 48 3.88 -7.30 10.95
CA VAL A 48 2.62 -6.74 10.44
C VAL A 48 2.67 -5.22 10.35
N ASP A 49 3.23 -4.55 11.37
CA ASP A 49 3.34 -3.09 11.38
C ASP A 49 4.23 -2.58 10.24
N ARG A 50 5.38 -3.22 10.00
CA ARG A 50 6.29 -2.74 8.93
C ARG A 50 5.67 -2.97 7.55
N LEU A 51 4.98 -4.09 7.33
CA LEU A 51 4.27 -4.34 6.07
C LEU A 51 3.18 -3.29 5.85
N GLY A 52 2.34 -3.06 6.86
CA GLY A 52 1.26 -2.09 6.80
C GLY A 52 1.78 -0.67 6.56
N MET A 53 2.87 -0.28 7.21
CA MET A 53 3.50 1.03 6.96
C MET A 53 4.03 1.15 5.53
N LEU A 54 4.68 0.11 5.00
CA LEU A 54 5.22 0.13 3.65
C LEU A 54 4.11 0.16 2.59
N VAL A 55 2.99 -0.53 2.82
CA VAL A 55 1.78 -0.43 1.99
C VAL A 55 1.29 1.01 1.97
N GLN A 56 1.13 1.65 3.13
CA GLN A 56 0.65 3.04 3.21
C GLN A 56 1.59 4.02 2.49
N LEU A 57 2.91 3.89 2.68
CA LEU A 57 3.91 4.72 2.01
C LEU A 57 3.86 4.59 0.49
N CYS A 58 3.70 3.37 -0.03
CA CYS A 58 3.58 3.13 -1.47
C CYS A 58 2.22 3.56 -2.04
N THR A 59 1.17 3.58 -1.21
CA THR A 59 -0.19 3.93 -1.65
C THR A 59 -0.37 5.44 -1.80
N LEU A 60 0.27 6.24 -0.94
CA LEU A 60 0.21 7.71 -1.03
C LEU A 60 0.56 8.27 -2.42
N PRO A 61 1.68 7.92 -3.07
CA PRO A 61 1.98 8.40 -4.41
C PRO A 61 1.13 7.76 -5.52
N TRP A 62 0.48 6.62 -5.26
CA TRP A 62 -0.39 5.95 -6.23
C TRP A 62 -1.79 6.57 -6.27
N LEU A 63 -2.44 6.69 -5.11
CA LEU A 63 -3.84 7.12 -4.99
C LEU A 63 -3.99 8.58 -4.52
N GLY A 64 -2.94 9.16 -3.92
CA GLY A 64 -2.99 10.48 -3.29
C GLY A 64 -3.55 10.46 -1.85
N PHE A 65 -3.97 9.30 -1.36
CA PHE A 65 -4.47 9.08 0.00
C PHE A 65 -4.18 7.63 0.44
N VAL A 66 -4.50 7.29 1.69
CA VAL A 66 -4.41 5.93 2.23
C VAL A 66 -5.83 5.42 2.51
N PRO A 67 -6.27 4.30 1.90
CA PRO A 67 -7.52 3.63 2.26
C PRO A 67 -7.59 3.26 3.74
N ASP A 68 -8.78 3.39 4.34
CA ASP A 68 -8.98 3.10 5.77
C ASP A 68 -8.68 1.62 6.10
N GLU A 69 -9.07 0.70 5.22
CA GLU A 69 -8.76 -0.73 5.35
C GLU A 69 -7.46 -1.09 4.63
N VAL A 70 -6.32 -0.79 5.26
CA VAL A 70 -4.98 -1.13 4.72
C VAL A 70 -4.82 -2.63 4.44
N ALA A 71 -5.52 -3.49 5.18
CA ALA A 71 -5.50 -4.94 4.98
C ALA A 71 -6.14 -5.39 3.66
N ALA A 72 -6.99 -4.55 3.05
CA ALA A 72 -7.61 -4.80 1.74
C ALA A 72 -6.67 -4.48 0.56
N ALA A 73 -5.40 -4.15 0.82
CA ALA A 73 -4.42 -3.88 -0.23
C ALA A 73 -4.28 -5.06 -1.21
N PRO A 74 -4.08 -4.80 -2.52
CA PRO A 74 -3.99 -5.85 -3.51
C PRO A 74 -2.89 -6.87 -3.18
N ALA A 75 -3.20 -8.16 -3.26
CA ALA A 75 -2.29 -9.24 -2.87
C ALA A 75 -0.93 -9.18 -3.60
N ALA A 76 -0.92 -8.77 -4.87
CA ALA A 76 0.31 -8.61 -5.64
C ALA A 76 1.23 -7.50 -5.09
N ALA A 77 0.66 -6.40 -4.60
CA ALA A 77 1.40 -5.34 -3.94
C ALA A 77 1.99 -5.85 -2.62
N VAL A 78 1.18 -6.52 -1.80
CA VAL A 78 1.61 -7.09 -0.51
C VAL A 78 2.74 -8.10 -0.69
N ALA A 79 2.63 -9.01 -1.67
CA ALA A 79 3.65 -10.01 -1.96
C ALA A 79 5.00 -9.36 -2.31
N ARG A 80 4.97 -8.35 -3.19
CA ARG A 80 6.17 -7.62 -3.60
C ARG A 80 6.83 -6.87 -2.45
N LEU A 81 6.06 -6.27 -1.56
CA LEU A 81 6.58 -5.60 -0.36
C LEU A 81 7.15 -6.59 0.65
N ALA A 82 6.50 -7.75 0.84
CA ALA A 82 7.02 -8.81 1.69
C ALA A 82 8.36 -9.37 1.18
N GLU A 83 8.53 -9.51 -0.15
CA GLU A 83 9.82 -9.85 -0.76
C GLU A 83 10.91 -8.83 -0.43
N ARG A 84 10.59 -7.52 -0.51
CA ARG A 84 11.55 -6.45 -0.19
C ARG A 84 11.98 -6.46 1.28
N LEU A 85 11.10 -6.89 2.18
CA LEU A 85 11.40 -7.05 3.61
C LEU A 85 12.08 -8.41 3.93
N GLY A 86 12.32 -9.26 2.92
CA GLY A 86 12.94 -10.57 3.09
C GLY A 86 12.02 -11.62 3.72
N TRP A 87 10.70 -11.39 3.69
CA TRP A 87 9.68 -12.27 4.26
C TRP A 87 8.98 -13.15 3.25
N ALA A 88 9.43 -13.11 1.99
CA ALA A 88 8.97 -14.06 0.99
C ALA A 88 9.20 -15.49 1.48
N ARG A 89 8.15 -16.29 1.36
CA ARG A 89 8.18 -17.71 1.74
C ARG A 89 9.26 -18.38 0.90
N ARG A 90 10.42 -18.68 1.51
CA ARG A 90 11.42 -19.54 0.89
C ARG A 90 10.70 -20.85 0.57
N ARG A 91 10.60 -21.18 -0.72
CA ARG A 91 10.22 -22.52 -1.14
C ARG A 91 11.33 -23.50 -0.78
#